data_AF-A0A9E5XQD5-F1
#
_entry.id   AF-A0A9E5XQD5-F1
#
_cell.length_a   1.000
_cell.length_b   1.000
_cell.length_c   1.000
_cell.angle_alpha   90.00
_cell.angle_beta   90.00
_cell.angle_gamma   90.00
#
_symmetry.space_group_name_H-M   'P 1'
#
loop_
_entity.id
_entity.type
_entity.pdbx_description
1 polymer ?
#
loop_
_entity_poly.entity_id
_entity_poly.type
_entity_poly.pdbx_seq_one_letter_code
_entity_poly.pdbx_strand_id
1 'polypeptide(L)'
;MQHIFVVSLGGALFILVIGGLGIYWLSGYVLRPIRILTQHVTSVDPHNLDQRFPTEGPDDEIRQLTEAFNQMLARLSRMFEQQQRFVSDAAHELRTPLATLRMTLETALANPHASAATYRETMYIFR
;
A
#
# COMPACT_ATOMS: atom_id res chain seq x y z
N MET A 1 8.44 51.76 -45.36
CA MET A 1 7.27 51.08 -44.78
C MET A 1 7.31 49.56 -44.96
N GLN A 2 7.48 49.04 -46.19
CA GLN A 2 7.48 47.58 -46.47
C GLN A 2 8.54 46.77 -45.68
N HIS A 3 9.77 47.27 -45.54
CA HIS A 3 10.83 46.58 -44.78
C HIS A 3 10.51 46.44 -43.28
N ILE A 4 9.89 47.46 -42.67
CA ILE A 4 9.50 47.42 -41.25
C ILE A 4 8.45 46.34 -41.00
N PHE A 5 7.50 46.18 -41.93
CA PHE A 5 6.45 45.17 -41.84
C PHE A 5 6.98 43.75 -41.99
N VAL A 6 7.96 43.53 -42.88
CA VAL A 6 8.59 42.21 -43.06
C VAL A 6 9.40 41.82 -41.82
N VAL A 7 10.15 42.77 -41.24
CA VAL A 7 10.95 42.52 -40.03
C VAL A 7 10.05 42.25 -38.83
N SER A 8 8.96 43.00 -38.65
CA SER A 8 8.04 42.76 -37.54
C SER A 8 7.31 41.41 -37.67
N LEU A 9 6.89 41.04 -38.87
CA LEU A 9 6.25 39.75 -39.14
C LEU A 9 7.21 38.58 -38.89
N GLY A 10 8.47 38.70 -39.33
CA GLY A 10 9.51 37.70 -39.06
C GLY A 10 9.79 37.54 -37.57
N GLY A 11 9.89 38.65 -36.82
CA GLY A 11 10.06 38.62 -35.37
C GLY A 11 8.89 37.97 -34.64
N ALA A 12 7.66 38.28 -35.03
CA ALA A 12 6.45 37.67 -34.45
C ALA A 12 6.41 36.16 -34.69
N LEU A 13 6.72 35.71 -35.90
CA LEU A 13 6.77 34.28 -36.24
C LEU A 13 7.87 33.56 -35.43
N PHE A 14 9.04 34.17 -35.30
CA PHE A 14 10.14 33.62 -34.53
C PHE A 14 9.80 33.42 -33.05
N ILE A 15 9.17 34.42 -32.42
CA ILE A 15 8.69 34.31 -31.03
C ILE A 15 7.64 33.21 -30.90
N LEU A 16 6.71 33.10 -31.85
CA LEU A 16 5.67 32.07 -31.84
C LEU A 16 6.28 30.66 -31.90
N VAL A 17 7.24 30.45 -32.79
CA VAL A 17 7.92 29.15 -32.96
C VAL A 17 8.71 28.81 -31.70
N ILE A 18 9.53 29.73 -31.18
CA ILE A 18 10.33 29.46 -29.98
C ILE A 18 9.44 29.26 -28.75
N GLY A 19 8.40 30.07 -28.58
CA GLY A 19 7.44 29.93 -27.48
C GLY A 19 6.72 28.58 -27.54
N GLY A 20 6.27 28.17 -28.72
CA GLY A 20 5.63 26.86 -28.94
C GLY A 20 6.56 25.70 -28.61
N LEU A 21 7.81 25.72 -29.11
CA LEU A 21 8.81 24.70 -28.78
C LEU A 21 9.12 24.68 -27.28
N GLY A 22 9.27 25.85 -26.65
CA GLY A 22 9.53 25.97 -25.21
C GLY A 22 8.41 25.36 -24.37
N ILE A 23 7.15 25.67 -24.68
CA ILE A 23 5.99 25.10 -23.98
C ILE A 23 5.92 23.58 -24.18
N TYR A 24 6.12 23.09 -25.41
CA TYR A 24 6.11 21.66 -25.70
C TYR A 24 7.18 20.91 -24.89
N TRP A 25 8.40 21.45 -24.84
CA TRP A 25 9.51 20.83 -24.12
C TRP A 25 9.30 20.88 -22.60
N LEU A 26 8.83 22.02 -22.08
CA LEU A 26 8.55 22.21 -20.64
C LEU A 26 7.44 21.27 -20.17
N SER A 27 6.37 21.12 -20.96
CA SER A 27 5.27 20.19 -20.65
C SER A 27 5.77 18.75 -20.49
N GLY A 28 6.63 18.29 -21.40
CA GLY A 28 7.25 16.97 -21.30
C GLY A 28 8.11 16.78 -20.05
N TYR A 29 8.84 17.83 -19.65
CA TYR A 29 9.69 17.79 -18.45
C TYR A 29 8.87 17.79 -17.15
N VAL A 30 7.89 18.68 -17.03
CA VAL A 30 7.03 18.83 -15.82
C VAL A 30 6.15 17.59 -15.60
N LEU A 31 5.70 16.93 -16.66
CA LEU A 31 4.86 15.73 -16.56
C LEU A 31 5.65 14.42 -16.36
N ARG A 32 6.97 14.43 -16.57
CA ARG A 32 7.80 13.23 -16.45
C ARG A 32 7.78 12.62 -15.03
N PRO A 33 7.92 13.39 -13.94
CA PRO A 33 7.83 12.87 -12.57
C PRO A 33 6.48 12.22 -12.27
N ILE A 34 5.38 12.81 -12.76
CA ILE A 34 4.03 12.26 -12.60
C ILE A 34 3.94 10.88 -13.25
N ARG A 35 4.48 10.72 -14.46
CA ARG A 35 4.47 9.42 -15.15
C ARG A 35 5.27 8.36 -14.39
N ILE A 36 6.42 8.73 -13.82
CA ILE A 36 7.23 7.85 -12.97
C ILE A 36 6.43 7.43 -11.73
N LEU A 37 5.84 8.40 -11.03
CA LEU A 37 5.01 8.13 -9.86
C LEU A 37 3.86 7.17 -10.21
N THR A 38 3.11 7.43 -11.27
CA THR A 38 2.01 6.57 -11.71
C THR A 38 2.47 5.14 -12.02
N GLN A 39 3.59 4.97 -12.73
CA GLN A 39 4.13 3.65 -13.05
C GLN A 39 4.45 2.84 -11.78
N HIS A 40 5.01 3.49 -10.79
CA HIS A 40 5.31 2.79 -9.55
C HIS A 40 4.08 2.54 -8.68
N VAL A 41 3.13 3.48 -8.62
CA VAL A 41 1.86 3.31 -7.92
C VAL A 41 1.13 2.08 -8.44
N THR A 42 1.14 1.86 -9.76
CA THR A 42 0.55 0.66 -10.37
C THR A 42 1.29 -0.64 -10.06
N SER A 43 2.52 -0.57 -9.55
CA SER A 43 3.32 -1.73 -9.14
C SER A 43 3.25 -2.03 -7.64
N VAL A 44 2.51 -1.24 -6.87
CA VAL A 44 2.36 -1.44 -5.42
C VAL A 44 1.57 -2.72 -5.15
N ASP A 45 2.13 -3.58 -4.30
CA ASP A 45 1.63 -4.88 -3.85
C ASP A 45 1.83 -4.96 -2.32
N PRO A 46 0.97 -5.69 -1.57
CA PRO A 46 1.19 -5.96 -0.14
C PRO A 46 2.60 -6.41 0.24
N HIS A 47 3.33 -7.08 -0.67
CA HIS A 47 4.70 -7.55 -0.43
C HIS A 47 5.79 -6.50 -0.67
N ASN A 48 5.46 -5.32 -1.20
CA ASN A 48 6.43 -4.27 -1.55
C ASN A 48 6.08 -2.87 -1.00
N LEU A 49 5.19 -2.78 -0.02
CA LEU A 49 4.75 -1.52 0.61
C LEU A 49 5.87 -0.68 1.26
N ASP A 50 7.05 -1.27 1.45
CA ASP A 50 8.22 -0.60 2.02
C ASP A 50 9.01 0.20 0.98
N GLN A 51 8.72 0.01 -0.31
CA GLN A 51 9.30 0.85 -1.36
C GLN A 51 8.80 2.29 -1.19
N ARG A 52 9.74 3.24 -1.23
CA ARG A 52 9.46 4.68 -1.10
C ARG A 52 9.79 5.36 -2.40
N PHE A 53 8.96 6.33 -2.77
CA PHE A 53 9.24 7.19 -3.90
C PHE A 53 10.34 8.18 -3.58
N PRO A 54 11.29 8.39 -4.52
CA PRO A 54 12.28 9.43 -4.37
C PRO A 54 11.59 10.79 -4.31
N THR A 55 11.90 11.56 -3.27
CA THR A 55 11.43 12.94 -3.06
C THR A 55 12.48 13.96 -3.48
N GLU A 56 13.41 13.55 -4.35
CA GLU A 56 14.46 14.39 -4.91
C GLU A 56 13.86 15.39 -5.90
N GLY A 57 14.13 16.67 -5.72
CA GLY A 57 13.65 17.72 -6.61
C GLY A 57 13.39 19.05 -5.90
N PRO A 58 12.91 20.05 -6.65
CA PRO A 58 12.47 21.33 -6.11
C PRO A 58 11.34 21.15 -5.10
N ASP A 59 11.20 22.11 -4.19
CA ASP A 59 10.05 22.13 -3.28
C ASP A 59 8.79 22.62 -3.99
N ASP A 60 8.17 21.72 -4.76
CA ASP A 60 6.99 21.97 -5.58
C ASP A 60 5.81 21.05 -5.22
N GLU A 61 4.70 21.23 -5.93
CA GLU A 61 3.47 20.45 -5.76
C GLU A 61 3.67 18.96 -6.03
N ILE A 62 4.62 18.61 -6.91
CA ILE A 62 4.93 17.22 -7.24
C ILE A 62 5.62 16.56 -6.06
N ARG A 63 6.61 17.23 -5.44
CA ARG A 63 7.27 16.73 -4.24
C ARG A 63 6.28 16.52 -3.09
N GLN A 64 5.37 17.47 -2.88
CA GLN A 64 4.32 17.36 -1.87
C GLN A 64 3.39 16.17 -2.12
N LEU A 65 3.00 15.93 -3.38
CA LEU A 65 2.19 14.76 -3.76
C LEU A 65 2.95 13.45 -3.50
N THR A 66 4.21 13.38 -3.87
CA THR A 66 5.08 12.21 -3.62
C THR A 66 5.20 11.91 -2.12
N GLU A 67 5.40 12.94 -1.31
CA GLU A 67 5.47 12.80 0.15
C GLU A 67 4.14 12.32 0.75
N ALA A 68 3.02 12.88 0.33
CA ALA A 68 1.69 12.42 0.74
C ALA A 68 1.46 10.95 0.38
N PHE A 69 1.92 10.51 -0.80
CA PHE A 69 1.82 9.12 -1.21
C PHE A 69 2.70 8.18 -0.36
N ASN A 70 3.95 8.58 -0.08
CA ASN A 70 4.84 7.83 0.81
C ASN A 70 4.24 7.67 2.22
N GLN A 71 3.59 8.71 2.75
CA GLN A 71 2.90 8.63 4.03
C GLN A 71 1.71 7.67 4.00
N MET A 72 0.96 7.63 2.90
CA MET A 72 -0.12 6.66 2.70
C MET A 72 0.42 5.23 2.70
N LEU A 73 1.49 4.95 1.94
CA LEU A 73 2.15 3.64 1.93
C LEU A 73 2.64 3.22 3.31
N ALA A 74 3.23 4.15 4.08
CA ALA A 74 3.65 3.88 5.45
C ALA A 74 2.49 3.52 6.38
N ARG A 75 1.31 4.13 6.19
CA ARG A 75 0.10 3.77 6.95
C ARG A 75 -0.39 2.37 6.57
N LEU A 76 -0.41 2.03 5.28
CA LEU A 76 -0.81 0.71 4.80
C LEU A 76 0.12 -0.39 5.31
N SER A 77 1.44 -0.20 5.23
CA SER A 77 2.44 -1.16 5.74
C SER A 77 2.17 -1.48 7.23
N ARG A 78 2.00 -0.44 8.07
CA ARG A 78 1.66 -0.63 9.49
C ARG A 78 0.35 -1.41 9.71
N MET A 79 -0.69 -1.14 8.92
CA MET A 79 -1.96 -1.86 9.03
C MET A 79 -1.82 -3.34 8.69
N PHE A 80 -1.10 -3.66 7.61
CA PHE A 80 -0.84 -5.05 7.22
C PHE A 80 -0.01 -5.81 8.26
N GLU A 81 1.06 -5.20 8.79
CA GLU A 81 1.86 -5.81 9.86
C GLU A 81 1.04 -6.08 11.13
N GLN A 82 0.12 -5.17 11.49
CA GLN A 82 -0.77 -5.36 12.64
C GLN A 82 -1.77 -6.49 12.38
N GLN A 83 -2.37 -6.53 11.20
CA GLN A 83 -3.29 -7.59 10.81
C GLN A 83 -2.61 -8.96 10.82
N GLN A 84 -1.40 -9.07 10.28
CA GLN A 84 -0.65 -10.33 10.22
C GLN A 84 -0.29 -10.83 11.62
N ARG A 85 0.15 -9.94 12.51
CA ARG A 85 0.39 -10.26 13.92
C ARG A 85 -0.88 -10.72 14.61
N PHE A 86 -1.98 -9.99 14.47
CA PHE A 86 -3.26 -10.37 15.07
C PHE A 86 -3.74 -11.76 14.62
N VAL A 87 -3.66 -12.06 13.32
CA VAL A 87 -4.03 -13.38 12.79
C VAL A 87 -3.10 -14.47 13.32
N SER A 88 -1.80 -14.22 13.39
CA SER A 88 -0.83 -15.15 13.97
C SER A 88 -1.14 -15.42 15.44
N ASP A 89 -1.33 -14.37 16.24
CA ASP A 89 -1.58 -14.48 17.67
C ASP A 89 -2.88 -15.23 17.93
N ALA A 90 -3.96 -14.89 17.21
CA ALA A 90 -5.23 -15.59 17.27
C ALA A 90 -5.07 -17.09 16.91
N ALA A 91 -4.28 -17.42 15.87
CA ALA A 91 -4.04 -18.81 15.51
C ALA A 91 -3.29 -19.59 16.60
N HIS A 92 -2.33 -18.95 17.28
CA HIS A 92 -1.62 -19.55 18.41
C HIS A 92 -2.53 -19.70 19.64
N GLU A 93 -3.30 -18.66 19.96
CA GLU A 93 -4.25 -18.69 21.07
C GLU A 93 -5.37 -19.71 20.87
N LEU A 94 -5.78 -20.00 19.63
CA LEU A 94 -6.78 -21.02 19.31
C LEU A 94 -6.21 -22.45 19.30
N ARG A 95 -4.92 -22.62 18.99
CA ARG A 95 -4.28 -23.95 18.98
C ARG A 95 -4.35 -24.62 20.36
N THR A 96 -4.10 -23.84 21.42
CA THR A 96 -4.12 -24.31 22.81
C THR A 96 -5.48 -24.86 23.25
N PRO A 97 -6.60 -24.10 23.18
CA PRO A 97 -7.91 -24.59 23.57
C PRO A 97 -8.38 -25.75 22.67
N LEU A 98 -8.04 -25.75 21.37
CA LEU A 98 -8.33 -26.89 20.49
C LEU A 98 -7.57 -28.16 20.90
N ALA A 99 -6.30 -28.04 21.31
CA ALA A 99 -5.54 -29.17 21.83
C ALA A 99 -6.15 -29.71 23.13
N THR A 100 -6.60 -28.83 24.03
CA THR A 100 -7.32 -29.21 25.25
C THR A 100 -8.62 -29.93 24.93
N LEU A 101 -9.45 -29.38 24.03
CA LEU A 101 -10.70 -30.01 23.59
C LEU A 101 -10.44 -31.40 23.02
N ARG A 102 -9.45 -31.53 22.15
CA ARG A 102 -9.04 -32.82 21.58
C ARG A 102 -8.62 -33.82 22.65
N MET A 103 -7.77 -33.41 23.60
CA MET A 103 -7.32 -34.27 24.70
C MET A 103 -8.50 -34.76 25.57
N THR A 104 -9.46 -33.88 25.86
CA THR A 104 -10.65 -34.27 26.63
C THR A 104 -11.52 -35.29 25.88
N LEU A 105 -11.70 -35.12 24.56
CA LEU A 105 -12.43 -36.08 23.71
C LEU A 105 -11.70 -37.43 23.62
N GLU A 106 -10.37 -37.42 23.42
CA GLU A 106 -9.55 -38.64 23.38
C GLU A 106 -9.62 -39.40 24.71
N THR A 107 -9.55 -38.71 25.84
CA THR A 107 -9.67 -39.32 27.18
C THR A 107 -11.06 -39.93 27.41
N ALA A 108 -12.10 -39.24 26.96
CA ALA A 108 -13.47 -39.70 27.10
C ALA A 108 -13.75 -40.96 26.26
N LEU A 109 -13.22 -41.02 25.04
CA LEU A 109 -13.34 -42.18 24.14
C LEU A 109 -12.49 -43.37 24.61
N ALA A 110 -11.32 -43.12 25.20
CA ALA A 110 -10.41 -44.18 25.67
C ALA A 110 -10.85 -44.85 26.99
N ASN A 111 -11.95 -44.40 27.61
CA ASN A 111 -12.39 -44.91 28.91
C ASN A 111 -13.61 -45.86 28.77
N PRO A 112 -13.39 -47.20 28.69
CA PRO A 112 -14.45 -48.19 28.49
C PRO A 112 -15.39 -48.37 29.70
N HIS A 113 -15.11 -47.73 30.84
CA HIS A 113 -15.93 -47.77 32.06
C HIS A 113 -16.55 -46.40 32.41
N ALA A 114 -16.45 -45.40 31.52
CA ALA A 114 -17.05 -44.10 31.74
C ALA A 114 -18.59 -44.21 31.81
N SER A 115 -19.15 -44.01 33.01
CA SER A 115 -20.60 -43.98 33.18
C SER A 115 -21.17 -42.63 32.73
N ALA A 116 -22.46 -42.60 32.37
CA ALA A 116 -23.14 -41.35 31.99
C ALA A 116 -23.11 -40.26 33.07
N ALA A 117 -22.79 -40.60 34.33
CA ALA A 117 -22.56 -39.63 35.40
C ALA A 117 -21.17 -38.95 35.29
N THR A 118 -20.11 -39.70 34.96
CA THR A 118 -18.75 -39.17 34.78
C THR A 118 -18.66 -38.20 33.59
N TYR A 119 -19.42 -38.44 32.52
CA TYR A 119 -19.54 -37.51 31.38
C TYR A 119 -20.26 -36.21 31.73
N ARG A 120 -21.23 -36.24 32.66
CA ARG A 120 -21.91 -35.02 33.13
C ARG A 120 -21.00 -34.17 34.01
N GLU A 121 -20.09 -34.80 34.73
CA GLU A 121 -19.13 -34.13 35.62
C GLU A 121 -18.00 -33.43 34.83
N THR A 122 -17.50 -34.04 33.75
CA THR A 122 -16.55 -33.37 32.83
C THR A 122 -17.18 -32.22 32.05
N MET A 123 -18.47 -32.28 31.74
CA MET A 123 -19.22 -31.14 31.16
C MET A 123 -19.30 -29.93 32.11
N TYR A 124 -19.20 -30.12 33.42
CA TYR A 124 -19.22 -29.02 34.40
C TYR A 124 -17.91 -28.24 34.47
N ILE A 125 -16.79 -28.84 34.05
CA ILE A 125 -15.46 -28.20 34.03
C ILE A 125 -15.35 -27.19 32.87
N PHE A 126 -16.24 -27.27 31.87
CA PHE A 126 -16.24 -26.43 30.66
C PHE A 126 -17.20 -25.22 30.73
N ARG A 127 -17.80 -24.94 31.90
CA ARG A 127 -18.66 -23.76 32.12
C ARG A 127 -17.90 -22.61 32.79
#